data_AF-A0A161S3U3-F1
#
_entry.id   AF-A0A161S3U3-F1
#
_cell.length_a   1.000
_cell.length_b   1.000
_cell.length_c   1.000
_cell.angle_alpha   90.00
_cell.angle_beta   90.00
_cell.angle_gamma   90.00
#
_symmetry.space_group_name_H-M   'P 1'
#
loop_
_entity.id
_entity.type
_entity.pdbx_description
1 polymer ?
#
loop_
_entity_poly.entity_id
_entity_poly.type
_entity_poly.pdbx_seq_one_letter_code
_entity_poly.pdbx_strand_id
1 'polypeptide(L)'
;MTESMITFEHFMAMYYSNYELPPSSESLQQYADLYKMMEERPIVEQLIAQLESIEQMESNEEINEILKEYGIAFEEFKALIAGVVAELRK
;
A
#
# COMPACT_ATOMS: atom_id res chain seq x y z
N MET A 1 -4.53 -7.95 -19.13
CA MET A 1 -3.66 -6.77 -19.02
C MET A 1 -3.41 -6.59 -17.55
N THR A 2 -2.16 -6.73 -17.09
CA THR A 2 -1.78 -6.39 -15.72
C THR A 2 -1.98 -4.89 -15.57
N GLU A 3 -2.94 -4.47 -14.76
CA GLU A 3 -2.99 -3.07 -14.32
C GLU A 3 -1.67 -2.78 -13.63
N SER A 4 -0.99 -1.74 -14.11
CA SER A 4 0.33 -1.38 -13.62
C SER A 4 0.23 -0.93 -12.15
N MET A 5 0.97 -1.58 -11.26
CA MET A 5 0.95 -1.32 -9.81
C MET A 5 1.74 -0.07 -9.39
N ILE A 6 1.93 0.89 -10.32
CA ILE A 6 2.75 2.10 -10.12
C ILE A 6 2.32 2.90 -8.88
N THR A 7 1.01 3.06 -8.64
CA THR A 7 0.53 3.88 -7.51
C THR A 7 0.81 3.20 -6.17
N PHE A 8 0.63 1.88 -6.10
CA PHE A 8 1.03 1.08 -4.95
C PHE A 8 2.54 1.13 -4.71
N GLU A 9 3.35 0.93 -5.75
CA GLU A 9 4.82 1.02 -5.67
C GLU A 9 5.25 2.40 -5.17
N HIS A 10 4.66 3.47 -5.71
CA HIS A 10 4.91 4.84 -5.27
C HIS A 10 4.56 5.06 -3.80
N PHE A 11 3.41 4.58 -3.36
CA PHE A 11 2.99 4.64 -1.95
C PHE A 11 4.00 3.94 -1.04
N MET A 12 4.47 2.75 -1.39
CA MET A 12 5.45 2.01 -0.60
C MET A 12 6.83 2.66 -0.60
N ALA A 13 7.28 3.17 -1.76
CA ALA A 13 8.55 3.87 -1.87
C ALA A 13 8.57 5.15 -1.01
N MET A 14 7.46 5.89 -1.01
CA MET A 14 7.32 7.09 -0.19
C MET A 14 7.17 6.74 1.30
N TYR A 15 6.47 5.67 1.67
CA TYR A 15 6.46 5.18 3.05
C TYR A 15 7.88 4.89 3.53
N TYR A 16 8.64 4.07 2.81
CA TYR A 16 9.98 3.66 3.22
C TYR A 16 10.97 4.83 3.27
N SER A 17 10.80 5.83 2.39
CA SER A 17 11.61 7.06 2.44
C SER A 17 11.37 7.91 3.69
N ASN A 18 10.24 7.72 4.38
CA ASN A 18 9.83 8.50 5.55
C ASN A 18 9.85 7.71 6.87
N TYR A 19 10.02 6.39 6.82
CA TYR A 19 9.99 5.52 8.00
C TYR A 19 11.18 4.54 7.98
N GLU A 20 11.93 4.50 9.08
CA GLU A 20 13.08 3.58 9.27
C GLU A 20 12.66 2.18 9.75
N LEU A 21 11.37 1.99 10.08
CA LEU A 21 10.84 0.75 10.64
C LEU A 21 9.93 0.02 9.63
N PRO A 22 9.88 -1.34 9.70
CA PRO A 22 8.95 -2.12 8.89
C PRO A 22 7.50 -1.64 9.03
N PRO A 23 6.69 -1.73 7.96
CA PRO A 23 5.28 -1.37 8.01
C PRO A 23 4.51 -2.09 9.11
N SER A 24 3.77 -1.31 9.90
CA SER A 24 2.80 -1.77 10.88
C SER A 24 1.43 -1.22 10.54
N SER A 25 0.36 -1.74 11.14
CA SER A 25 -0.99 -1.26 10.84
C SER A 25 -1.15 0.21 11.23
N GLU A 26 -0.58 0.60 12.37
CA GLU A 26 -0.59 1.98 12.86
C GLU A 26 0.21 2.92 11.94
N SER A 27 1.45 2.55 11.59
CA SER A 27 2.30 3.41 10.76
C SER A 27 1.77 3.56 9.34
N LEU A 28 1.22 2.49 8.75
CA LEU A 28 0.59 2.56 7.43
C LEU A 28 -0.70 3.40 7.43
N GLN A 29 -1.52 3.32 8.49
CA GLN A 29 -2.71 4.17 8.61
C GLN A 29 -2.34 5.65 8.75
N GLN A 30 -1.40 5.98 9.64
CA GLN A 30 -0.89 7.35 9.79
C GLN A 30 -0.31 7.87 8.48
N TYR A 31 0.42 7.02 7.76
CA TYR A 31 0.98 7.39 6.48
C TYR A 31 -0.09 7.54 5.38
N ALA A 32 -1.15 6.73 5.40
CA ALA A 32 -2.25 6.85 4.45
C ALA A 32 -2.95 8.22 4.52
N ASP A 33 -3.13 8.76 5.72
CA ASP A 33 -3.63 10.12 5.92
C ASP A 33 -2.70 11.17 5.30
N LEU A 34 -1.38 11.03 5.51
CA LEU A 34 -0.38 11.91 4.92
C LEU A 34 -0.41 11.83 3.39
N TYR A 35 -0.42 10.62 2.84
CA TYR A 35 -0.48 10.39 1.38
C TYR A 35 -1.72 11.05 0.77
N LYS A 36 -2.88 10.93 1.43
CA LYS A 36 -4.13 11.56 1.01
C LYS A 36 -4.08 13.09 1.00
N MET A 37 -3.29 13.71 1.87
CA MET A 37 -3.08 15.17 1.89
C MET A 37 -2.08 15.64 0.84
N MET A 38 -1.16 14.76 0.41
CA MET A 38 -0.08 15.09 -0.53
C MET A 38 -0.52 14.89 -1.99
N GLU A 39 -1.33 13.87 -2.26
CA GLU A 39 -1.69 13.46 -3.61
C GLU A 39 -3.07 13.95 -4.07
N GLU A 40 -3.26 13.96 -5.39
CA GLU A 40 -4.56 14.28 -5.96
C GLU A 40 -5.56 13.13 -5.75
N ARG A 41 -6.84 13.50 -5.61
CA ARG A 41 -7.94 12.54 -5.39
C ARG A 41 -7.94 11.34 -6.37
N PRO A 42 -7.71 11.51 -7.69
CA PRO A 42 -7.68 10.36 -8.62
C PRO A 42 -6.56 9.36 -8.30
N ILE A 43 -5.40 9.83 -7.82
CA ILE A 43 -4.27 8.98 -7.43
C ILE A 43 -4.63 8.20 -6.17
N VAL A 44 -5.28 8.84 -5.20
CA VAL A 44 -5.76 8.18 -3.98
C VAL A 44 -6.82 7.12 -4.32
N GLU A 45 -7.77 7.43 -5.21
CA GLU A 45 -8.78 6.46 -5.65
C GLU A 45 -8.16 5.27 -6.40
N GLN A 46 -7.12 5.50 -7.20
CA GLN A 46 -6.34 4.43 -7.84
C GLN A 46 -5.60 3.56 -6.82
N LEU A 47 -4.99 4.16 -5.80
CA LEU A 47 -4.34 3.42 -4.72
C LEU A 47 -5.35 2.52 -3.99
N ILE A 48 -6.53 3.06 -3.64
CA ILE A 48 -7.60 2.28 -2.99
C ILE A 48 -7.96 1.07 -3.84
N ALA A 49 -8.20 1.25 -5.15
CA ALA A 49 -8.55 0.15 -6.04
C ALA A 49 -7.44 -0.91 -6.13
N GLN A 50 -6.17 -0.49 -6.15
CA GLN A 50 -5.04 -1.40 -6.16
C GLN A 50 -4.92 -2.19 -4.84
N LEU A 51 -5.05 -1.53 -3.69
CA LEU A 51 -5.01 -2.19 -2.38
C LEU A 51 -6.17 -3.19 -2.21
N GLU A 52 -7.39 -2.85 -2.65
CA GLU A 52 -8.52 -3.78 -2.65
C GLU A 52 -8.27 -4.97 -3.57
N SER A 53 -7.65 -4.76 -4.74
CA SER A 53 -7.25 -5.83 -5.65
C SER A 53 -6.24 -6.78 -4.97
N ILE A 54 -5.25 -6.24 -4.25
CA ILE A 54 -4.24 -7.02 -3.50
C ILE A 54 -4.90 -7.85 -2.39
N GLU A 55 -5.88 -7.29 -1.67
CA GLU A 55 -6.59 -8.00 -0.61
C GLU A 55 -7.31 -9.26 -1.13
N GLN A 56 -7.83 -9.22 -2.35
CA GLN A 56 -8.54 -10.33 -2.99
C GLN A 56 -7.61 -11.35 -3.69
N MET A 57 -6.32 -11.05 -3.86
CA MET A 57 -5.36 -11.94 -4.50
C MET A 57 -4.83 -13.02 -3.53
N GLU A 58 -4.63 -14.24 -4.02
CA GLU A 58 -3.93 -15.29 -3.26
C GLU A 58 -2.42 -15.08 -3.25
N SER A 59 -1.84 -14.65 -4.38
CA SER A 59 -0.43 -14.28 -4.49
C SER A 59 -0.20 -13.48 -5.77
N ASN A 60 0.88 -12.68 -5.80
CA ASN A 60 1.33 -11.98 -7.00
C ASN A 60 2.85 -11.81 -6.93
N GLU A 61 3.57 -12.25 -7.97
CA GLU A 61 5.04 -12.24 -8.00
C GLU A 61 5.60 -10.80 -7.95
N GLU A 62 5.04 -9.87 -8.72
CA GLU A 62 5.45 -8.46 -8.75
C GLU A 62 5.29 -7.79 -7.38
N ILE A 63 4.16 -8.04 -6.71
CA ILE A 63 3.92 -7.48 -5.37
C ILE A 63 4.84 -8.13 -4.34
N ASN A 64 5.11 -9.42 -4.46
CA ASN A 64 6.08 -10.09 -3.59
C ASN A 64 7.50 -9.50 -3.75
N GLU A 65 7.91 -9.18 -4.97
CA GLU A 65 9.20 -8.52 -5.22
C GLU A 65 9.26 -7.14 -4.57
N ILE A 66 8.22 -6.32 -4.76
CA ILE A 66 8.10 -5.00 -4.12
C ILE A 66 8.16 -5.15 -2.59
N LEU A 67 7.33 -6.01 -1.99
CA LEU A 67 7.27 -6.19 -0.53
C LEU A 67 8.57 -6.77 0.06
N LYS A 68 9.30 -7.58 -0.71
CA LYS A 68 10.60 -8.13 -0.31
C LYS A 68 11.64 -7.03 -0.09
N GLU A 69 11.62 -5.95 -0.87
CA GLU A 69 12.50 -4.79 -0.66
C GLU A 69 12.24 -4.13 0.70
N TYR A 70 11.00 -4.22 1.20
CA TYR A 70 10.56 -3.67 2.48
C TYR A 70 10.57 -4.68 3.63
N GLY A 71 11.04 -5.91 3.38
CA GLY A 71 11.17 -6.96 4.40
C GLY A 71 9.85 -7.49 4.95
N ILE A 72 8.75 -7.41 4.18
CA ILE A 72 7.43 -7.90 4.56
C ILE A 72 6.97 -9.06 3.67
N ALA A 73 6.33 -10.06 4.27
CA ALA A 73 5.67 -11.12 3.50
C ALA A 73 4.30 -10.68 2.98
N PHE A 74 3.88 -11.17 1.82
CA PHE A 74 2.59 -10.84 1.21
C PHE A 74 1.39 -11.07 2.14
N GLU A 75 1.33 -12.20 2.84
CA GLU A 75 0.26 -12.51 3.80
C GLU A 75 0.24 -11.56 5.00
N GLU A 76 1.42 -11.15 5.48
CA GLU A 76 1.52 -10.14 6.55
C GLU A 76 1.01 -8.80 6.05
N PHE A 77 1.41 -8.39 4.84
CA PHE A 77 0.95 -7.16 4.21
C PHE A 77 -0.57 -7.13 4.03
N LYS A 78 -1.19 -8.22 3.58
CA LYS A 78 -2.65 -8.33 3.44
C LYS A 78 -3.38 -8.05 4.75
N ALA A 79 -2.86 -8.55 5.87
CA ALA A 79 -3.43 -8.26 7.19
C ALA A 79 -3.31 -6.77 7.58
N LEU A 80 -2.29 -6.07 7.08
CA LEU A 80 -2.06 -4.65 7.36
C LEU A 80 -2.97 -3.73 6.54
N ILE A 81 -3.18 -4.02 5.24
CA ILE A 81 -3.86 -3.11 4.32
C ILE A 81 -5.36 -2.99 4.51
N ALA A 82 -6.02 -3.96 5.15
CA ALA A 82 -7.45 -3.89 5.43
C ALA A 82 -7.81 -2.62 6.25
N GLY A 83 -6.96 -2.25 7.21
CA GLY A 83 -7.11 -1.00 7.97
C GLY A 83 -6.78 0.25 7.15
N VAL A 84 -5.84 0.14 6.21
CA VAL A 84 -5.36 1.25 5.36
C VAL A 84 -6.44 1.69 4.36
N VAL A 85 -7.12 0.73 3.72
CA VAL A 85 -8.21 1.02 2.77
C VAL A 85 -9.36 1.76 3.47
N ALA A 86 -9.70 1.36 4.70
CA ALA A 86 -10.71 2.04 5.49
C ALA A 86 -10.30 3.48 5.81
N GLU A 87 -9.02 3.72 6.11
CA GLU A 87 -8.50 5.07 6.39
C GLU A 87 -8.55 5.98 5.15
N LEU A 88 -8.05 5.51 4.00
CA LEU A 88 -8.02 6.28 2.76
C LEU A 88 -9.42 6.75 2.30
N ARG A 89 -10.47 6.02 2.68
CA ARG A 89 -11.87 6.34 2.34
C ARG A 89 -12.54 7.40 3.22
N LYS A 90 -12.02 7.70 4.41
CA LYS A 90 -12.63 8.66 5.35
C LYS A 90 -12.55 10.10 4.85
#